data_AF-A0A7J0EXG2-F1
#
_entry.id   AF-A0A7J0EXG2-F1
#
_cell.length_a   1.000
_cell.length_b   1.000
_cell.length_c   1.000
_cell.angle_alpha   90.00
_cell.angle_beta   90.00
_cell.angle_gamma   90.00
#
_symmetry.space_group_name_H-M   'P 1'
#
loop_
_entity.id
_entity.type
_entity.pdbx_description
1 polymer ?
#
loop_
_entity_poly.entity_id
_entity_poly.type
_entity_poly.pdbx_seq_one_letter_code
_entity_poly.pdbx_strand_id
1 'polypeptide(L)'
;MMILRNLKARLEKSKTKWVEDLLSVLWAYHMMSRIPTGETPYSLVYRIESVVPVEIGMPSFRTMNFDKENNEIELRLNLDLLAERRECAEVRQEAYKHQVVNYYNKKFKHMSILPDDLVLREVTLSTKELNIGKLGPTWEGPYRVIRGSRPKTYWLEDMGKRHYHTLGMLHT
;
A
#
# COMPACT_ATOMS: atom_id res chain seq x y z
N MET A 1 -0.48 4.80 0.73
CA MET A 1 -0.46 5.51 -0.57
C MET A 1 -0.11 7.01 -0.41
N MET A 2 0.95 7.36 0.35
CA MET A 2 1.33 8.77 0.63
C MET A 2 2.70 9.14 0.06
N ILE A 3 3.62 8.17 -0.02
CA ILE A 3 4.99 8.33 -0.53
C ILE A 3 4.96 8.59 -2.03
N LEU A 4 4.30 7.71 -2.80
CA LEU A 4 4.16 7.89 -4.24
C LEU A 4 3.46 9.20 -4.60
N ARG A 5 2.49 9.65 -3.79
CA ARG A 5 1.79 10.91 -4.02
C ARG A 5 2.68 12.12 -3.72
N ASN A 6 3.41 12.12 -2.60
CA ASN A 6 4.35 13.20 -2.27
C ASN A 6 5.57 13.23 -3.20
N LEU A 7 6.15 12.06 -3.52
CA LEU A 7 7.20 11.93 -4.52
C LEU A 7 6.72 12.46 -5.86
N LYS A 8 5.56 12.00 -6.35
CA LYS A 8 5.00 12.46 -7.62
C LYS A 8 4.78 13.98 -7.62
N ALA A 9 4.18 14.53 -6.57
CA ALA A 9 3.94 15.98 -6.47
C ALA A 9 5.25 16.80 -6.46
N ARG A 10 6.29 16.33 -5.77
CA ARG A 10 7.60 17.02 -5.75
C ARG A 10 8.39 16.81 -7.03
N LEU A 11 8.31 15.63 -7.64
CA LEU A 11 8.98 15.29 -8.91
C LEU A 11 8.37 16.08 -10.09
N GLU A 12 7.05 16.24 -10.12
CA GLU A 12 6.35 17.10 -11.08
C GLU A 12 6.76 18.57 -10.93
N LYS A 13 7.04 19.01 -9.69
CA LYS A 13 7.50 20.36 -9.38
C LYS A 13 8.97 20.59 -9.73
N SER A 14 9.84 19.60 -9.51
CA SER A 14 11.29 19.78 -9.60
C SER A 14 11.92 19.34 -10.91
N LYS A 15 11.20 18.64 -11.81
CA LYS A 15 11.51 18.20 -13.20
C LYS A 15 12.94 17.69 -13.48
N THR A 16 13.98 18.46 -13.18
CA THR A 16 15.41 18.16 -13.34
C THR A 16 16.17 17.94 -12.02
N LYS A 17 15.63 18.37 -10.86
CA LYS A 17 16.31 18.30 -9.54
C LYS A 17 15.81 17.18 -8.62
N TRP A 18 15.14 16.18 -9.19
CA TRP A 18 14.53 15.11 -8.39
C TRP A 18 15.54 14.33 -7.54
N VAL A 19 16.81 14.23 -7.97
CA VAL A 19 17.89 13.56 -7.23
C VAL A 19 18.18 14.28 -5.90
N GLU A 20 18.21 15.61 -5.92
CA GLU A 20 18.41 16.44 -4.72
C GLU A 20 17.22 16.32 -3.77
N ASP A 21 16.00 16.30 -4.31
CA ASP A 21 14.78 16.18 -3.53
C ASP A 21 14.56 14.78 -2.96
N LEU A 22 15.01 13.73 -3.65
CA LEU A 22 14.77 12.33 -3.29
C LEU A 22 15.21 12.03 -1.86
N LEU A 23 16.43 12.46 -1.50
CA LEU A 23 16.99 12.22 -0.18
C LEU A 23 16.11 12.86 0.90
N SER A 24 15.65 14.10 0.69
CA SER A 24 14.76 14.80 1.63
C SER A 24 13.40 14.10 1.78
N VAL A 25 12.84 13.56 0.70
CA VAL A 25 11.55 12.84 0.73
C VAL A 25 11.70 11.50 1.43
N LEU A 26 12.81 10.80 1.21
CA LEU A 26 13.09 9.54 1.89
C LEU A 26 13.27 9.76 3.41
N TRP A 27 13.99 10.81 3.80
CA TRP A 27 14.13 11.20 5.21
C TRP A 27 12.79 11.52 5.86
N ALA A 28 11.97 12.36 5.22
CA ALA A 28 10.64 12.67 5.72
C ALA A 28 9.79 11.38 5.86
N TYR A 29 9.90 10.46 4.90
CA TYR A 29 9.19 9.19 4.98
C TYR A 29 9.62 8.33 6.17
N HIS A 30 10.93 8.22 6.42
CA HIS A 30 11.45 7.42 7.52
C HIS A 30 11.10 8.02 8.89
N MET A 31 10.95 9.35 8.98
CA MET A 31 10.69 10.07 10.23
C MET A 31 9.22 10.34 10.53
N MET A 32 8.33 10.23 9.53
CA MET A 32 6.90 10.41 9.78
C MET A 32 6.27 9.12 10.32
N SER A 33 5.51 9.27 11.42
CA SER A 33 4.72 8.17 11.96
C SER A 33 3.66 7.72 10.96
N ARG A 34 3.41 6.42 10.92
CA ARG A 34 2.45 5.83 9.99
C ARG A 34 1.14 5.61 10.72
N ILE A 35 0.04 6.11 10.17
CA ILE A 35 -1.31 5.91 10.73
C ILE A 35 -1.59 4.43 11.10
N PRO A 36 -1.21 3.43 10.27
CA PRO A 36 -1.49 2.02 10.60
C PRO A 36 -0.70 1.47 11.80
N THR A 37 0.52 1.95 12.05
CA THR A 37 1.39 1.42 13.13
C THR A 37 1.48 2.37 14.33
N GLY A 38 1.20 3.66 14.14
CA GLY A 38 1.47 4.74 15.08
C GLY A 38 2.96 5.07 15.25
N GLU A 39 3.83 4.37 14.53
CA GLU A 39 5.29 4.38 14.70
C GLU A 39 5.98 4.89 13.44
N THR A 40 7.20 5.40 13.60
CA THR A 40 8.03 5.80 12.44
C THR A 40 8.74 4.56 11.87
N PRO A 41 8.92 4.46 10.53
CA PRO A 41 9.71 3.38 9.96
C PRO A 41 11.13 3.34 10.52
N TYR A 42 11.72 4.50 10.82
CA TYR A 42 13.06 4.59 11.40
C TYR A 42 13.11 4.00 12.82
N SER A 43 12.16 4.32 13.70
CA SER A 43 12.14 3.81 15.08
C SER A 43 12.00 2.28 15.11
N LEU A 44 11.23 1.69 14.21
CA LEU A 44 11.06 0.24 14.15
C LEU A 44 12.32 -0.51 13.67
N VAL A 45 13.17 0.12 12.85
CA VAL A 45 14.39 -0.49 12.30
C VAL A 45 15.61 -0.19 13.18
N TYR A 46 15.83 1.09 13.45
CA TYR A 46 17.03 1.61 14.11
C TYR A 46 16.85 1.83 15.61
N ARG A 47 15.65 1.54 16.14
CA ARG A 47 15.36 1.40 17.58
C ARG A 47 15.32 2.70 18.38
N ILE A 48 15.60 3.84 17.74
CA ILE A 48 15.63 5.17 18.36
C ILE A 48 15.01 6.18 17.40
N GLU A 49 14.56 7.33 17.93
CA GLU A 49 14.18 8.45 17.08
C GLU A 49 15.43 9.07 16.43
N SER A 50 15.39 9.31 15.11
CA SER A 50 16.53 9.90 14.43
C SER A 50 16.64 11.40 14.72
N VAL A 51 17.88 11.90 14.75
CA VAL A 51 18.18 13.33 14.68
C VAL A 51 18.01 13.77 13.24
N VAL A 52 17.17 14.78 13.00
CA VAL A 52 16.90 15.26 11.65
C VAL A 52 18.15 16.00 11.13
N PRO A 53 18.55 15.86 9.86
CA PRO A 53 19.77 16.51 9.35
C PRO A 53 19.87 18.02 9.62
N VAL A 54 18.74 18.73 9.71
CA VAL A 54 18.70 20.16 10.05
C VAL A 54 19.20 20.44 11.49
N GLU A 55 18.97 19.53 12.43
CA GLU A 55 19.40 19.61 13.83
C GLU A 55 20.91 19.37 14.02
N ILE A 56 21.58 18.87 12.99
CA ILE A 56 23.04 18.69 12.96
C ILE A 56 23.71 20.01 12.55
N GLY A 57 23.13 20.72 11.58
CA GLY A 57 23.63 22.03 11.13
C GLY A 57 23.22 23.21 12.00
N MET A 58 22.16 23.03 12.81
CA MET A 58 21.66 24.04 13.75
C MET A 58 21.53 23.42 15.15
N PRO A 59 22.07 24.03 16.20
CA PRO A 59 21.99 23.48 17.55
C PRO A 59 20.52 23.35 17.98
N SER A 60 20.03 22.12 18.01
CA SER A 60 18.73 21.77 18.55
C SER A 60 18.83 21.51 20.06
N PHE A 61 17.69 21.50 20.76
CA PHE A 61 17.65 21.14 22.19
C PHE A 61 18.31 19.77 22.46
N ARG A 62 18.16 18.80 21.54
CA ARG A 62 18.79 17.48 21.63
C ARG A 62 20.30 17.55 21.50
N THR A 63 20.80 18.37 20.57
CA THR A 63 22.24 18.55 20.33
C THR A 63 22.89 19.34 21.47
N MET A 64 22.19 20.31 22.03
CA MET A 64 22.70 21.16 23.12
C MET A 64 22.75 20.44 24.47
N ASN A 65 21.79 19.55 24.75
CA ASN A 65 21.70 18.79 25.99
C ASN A 65 22.13 17.32 25.81
N PHE A 66 23.09 17.07 24.91
CA PHE A 66 23.58 15.72 24.67
C PHE A 66 24.33 15.19 25.89
N ASP A 67 23.76 14.17 26.54
CA ASP A 67 24.40 13.42 27.62
C ASP A 67 24.67 11.98 27.18
N LYS A 68 25.94 11.63 27.05
CA LYS A 68 26.35 10.32 26.55
C LYS A 68 25.94 9.19 27.49
N GLU A 69 26.07 9.37 28.81
CA GLU A 69 25.87 8.30 29.78
C GLU A 69 24.38 7.98 29.90
N ASN A 70 23.54 9.01 30.05
CA ASN A 70 22.10 8.83 30.09
C ASN A 70 21.56 8.28 28.76
N ASN A 71 22.08 8.73 27.61
CA ASN A 71 21.68 8.20 26.31
C ASN A 71 22.03 6.71 26.13
N GLU A 72 23.13 6.23 26.72
CA GLU A 72 23.48 4.81 26.64
C GLU A 72 22.52 3.94 27.48
N ILE A 73 22.09 4.44 28.63
CA ILE A 73 21.07 3.77 29.47
C ILE A 73 19.73 3.71 28.72
N GLU A 74 19.27 4.84 28.19
CA GLU A 74 18.04 4.93 27.39
C GLU A 74 18.11 4.04 26.15
N LEU A 75 19.26 3.95 25.49
CA LEU A 75 19.44 3.06 24.34
C LEU A 75 19.20 1.61 24.76
N ARG A 76 19.77 1.14 25.87
CA ARG A 76 19.57 -0.23 26.36
C ARG A 76 18.11 -0.52 26.66
N LEU A 77 17.41 0.39 27.34
CA LEU A 77 15.97 0.27 27.60
C LEU A 77 15.16 0.17 26.29
N ASN A 78 15.49 0.99 25.31
CA ASN A 78 14.85 0.93 23.99
C ASN A 78 15.13 -0.39 23.26
N LEU A 79 16.31 -1.02 23.46
CA LEU A 79 16.61 -2.33 22.90
C LEU A 79 15.70 -3.41 23.48
N ASP A 80 15.48 -3.38 24.79
CA ASP A 80 14.64 -4.36 25.50
C ASP A 80 13.16 -4.21 25.08
N LEU A 81 12.67 -2.98 24.98
CA LEU A 81 11.28 -2.68 24.61
C LEU A 81 10.99 -2.79 23.10
N LEU A 82 12.01 -2.96 22.26
CA LEU A 82 11.83 -2.97 20.81
C LEU A 82 10.91 -4.09 20.33
N ALA A 83 11.06 -5.28 20.92
CA ALA A 83 10.25 -6.44 20.55
C ALA A 83 8.76 -6.15 20.80
N GLU A 84 8.44 -5.62 21.97
CA GLU A 84 7.08 -5.23 22.35
C GLU A 84 6.51 -4.15 21.42
N ARG A 85 7.32 -3.13 21.06
CA ARG A 85 6.90 -2.08 20.13
C ARG A 85 6.60 -2.63 18.73
N ARG A 86 7.41 -3.57 18.25
CA ARG A 86 7.18 -4.23 16.95
C ARG A 86 5.92 -5.06 16.95
N GLU A 87 5.69 -5.83 18.01
CA GLU A 87 4.46 -6.61 18.19
C GLU A 87 3.23 -5.69 18.25
N CYS A 88 3.30 -4.61 19.03
CA CYS A 88 2.22 -3.62 19.10
C CYS A 88 1.95 -2.97 17.72
N ALA A 89 3.01 -2.64 16.98
CA ALA A 89 2.89 -2.09 15.64
C ALA A 89 2.25 -3.10 14.66
N GLU A 90 2.57 -4.38 14.77
CA GLU A 90 1.99 -5.46 13.98
C GLU A 90 0.49 -5.64 14.27
N VAL A 91 0.12 -5.69 15.56
CA VAL A 91 -1.28 -5.77 16.00
C VAL A 91 -2.09 -4.58 15.48
N ARG A 92 -1.56 -3.36 15.60
CA ARG A 92 -2.21 -2.15 15.06
C ARG A 92 -2.34 -2.20 13.55
N GLN A 93 -1.30 -2.65 12.85
CA GLN A 93 -1.31 -2.77 11.40
C GLN A 93 -2.40 -3.75 10.95
N GLU A 94 -2.54 -4.88 11.63
CA GLU A 94 -3.57 -5.87 11.30
C GLU A 94 -4.97 -5.36 11.61
N ALA A 95 -5.17 -4.72 12.76
CA ALA A 95 -6.42 -4.04 13.09
C ALA A 95 -6.79 -2.98 12.04
N TYR A 96 -5.82 -2.19 11.58
CA TYR A 96 -6.02 -1.21 10.52
C TYR A 96 -6.42 -1.88 9.20
N LYS A 97 -5.75 -2.96 8.78
CA LYS A 97 -6.14 -3.72 7.57
C LYS A 97 -7.58 -4.21 7.67
N HIS A 98 -7.96 -4.79 8.81
CA HIS A 98 -9.33 -5.24 9.05
C HIS A 98 -10.34 -4.09 8.95
N GLN A 99 -10.05 -2.94 9.55
CA GLN A 99 -10.91 -1.76 9.46
C GLN A 99 -11.07 -1.27 8.01
N VAL A 100 -9.98 -1.22 7.25
CA VAL A 100 -10.00 -0.84 5.83
C VAL A 100 -10.85 -1.83 5.02
N VAL A 101 -10.65 -3.14 5.19
CA VAL A 101 -11.43 -4.18 4.52
C VAL A 101 -12.91 -4.05 4.87
N ASN A 102 -13.25 -3.88 6.15
CA ASN A 102 -14.64 -3.72 6.59
C ASN A 102 -15.28 -2.45 6.03
N TYR A 103 -14.54 -1.34 5.98
CA TYR A 103 -15.02 -0.08 5.38
C TYR A 103 -15.37 -0.25 3.90
N TYR A 104 -14.50 -0.90 3.14
CA TYR A 104 -14.76 -1.17 1.72
C TYR A 104 -15.90 -2.17 1.54
N ASN A 105 -15.86 -3.32 2.24
CA ASN A 105 -16.91 -4.34 2.15
C ASN A 105 -18.29 -3.80 2.56
N LYS A 106 -18.38 -2.86 3.49
CA LYS A 106 -19.66 -2.22 3.87
C LYS A 106 -20.30 -1.43 2.71
N LYS A 107 -19.49 -0.87 1.81
CA LYS A 107 -19.98 -0.07 0.67
C LYS A 107 -20.43 -0.94 -0.51
N PHE A 108 -19.96 -2.18 -0.59
CA PHE A 108 -20.30 -3.10 -1.66
C PHE A 108 -21.35 -4.11 -1.17
N LYS A 109 -22.47 -4.21 -1.87
CA LYS A 109 -23.37 -5.36 -1.66
C LYS A 109 -22.64 -6.59 -2.16
N HIS A 110 -22.43 -7.59 -1.31
CA HIS A 110 -21.95 -8.89 -1.77
C HIS A 110 -22.97 -9.47 -2.76
N MET A 111 -22.71 -9.32 -4.05
CA MET A 111 -23.41 -10.12 -5.06
C MET A 111 -22.77 -11.50 -5.04
N SER A 112 -23.53 -12.50 -4.58
CA SER A 112 -23.18 -13.89 -4.76
C SER A 112 -23.35 -14.24 -6.23
N ILE A 113 -22.25 -14.58 -6.89
CA ILE A 113 -22.25 -15.04 -8.28
C ILE A 113 -22.37 -16.56 -8.23
N LEU A 114 -23.43 -17.09 -8.82
CA LEU A 114 -23.72 -18.51 -8.90
C LEU A 114 -23.29 -19.09 -10.25
N PRO A 115 -23.09 -20.42 -10.34
CA PRO A 115 -23.03 -21.10 -11.63
C PRO A 115 -24.23 -20.72 -12.50
N ASP A 116 -24.00 -20.60 -13.80
CA ASP A 116 -24.93 -20.13 -14.83
C ASP A 116 -25.29 -18.63 -14.84
N ASP A 117 -24.81 -17.84 -13.86
CA ASP A 117 -24.95 -16.39 -13.93
C ASP A 117 -24.16 -15.80 -15.12
N LEU A 118 -24.75 -14.79 -15.76
CA LEU A 118 -24.10 -14.02 -16.81
C LEU A 118 -23.36 -12.83 -16.22
N VAL A 119 -22.07 -12.73 -16.50
CA VAL A 119 -21.19 -11.69 -15.99
C VAL A 119 -20.42 -11.01 -17.11
N LEU A 120 -20.13 -9.72 -16.91
CA LEU A 120 -19.19 -8.98 -17.74
C LEU A 120 -17.80 -9.07 -17.10
N ARG A 121 -16.79 -9.23 -17.93
CA ARG A 121 -15.39 -9.26 -17.51
C ARG A 121 -14.72 -7.94 -17.86
N GLU A 122 -13.88 -7.41 -16.98
CA GLU A 122 -13.13 -6.20 -17.24
C GLU A 122 -12.02 -6.45 -18.26
N VAL A 123 -11.91 -5.58 -19.28
CA VAL A 123 -10.89 -5.67 -20.32
C VAL A 123 -9.54 -5.19 -19.76
N THR A 124 -8.66 -6.16 -19.49
CA THR A 124 -7.29 -5.86 -19.06
C THR A 124 -6.37 -5.60 -20.26
N LEU A 125 -5.16 -5.07 -20.03
CA LEU A 125 -4.16 -4.87 -21.09
C LEU A 125 -3.86 -6.14 -21.89
N SER A 126 -4.04 -7.32 -21.28
CA SER A 126 -3.80 -8.63 -21.92
C SER A 126 -4.96 -9.10 -22.81
N THR A 127 -6.15 -8.52 -22.66
CA THR A 127 -7.37 -8.92 -23.40
C THR A 127 -7.89 -7.80 -24.31
N LYS A 128 -7.30 -6.61 -24.21
CA LYS A 128 -7.63 -5.46 -25.04
C LYS A 128 -7.26 -5.69 -26.50
N GLU A 129 -8.24 -5.59 -27.39
CA GLU A 129 -7.97 -5.60 -28.83
C GLU A 129 -7.11 -4.39 -29.21
N LEU A 130 -5.97 -4.65 -29.86
CA LEU A 130 -4.95 -3.65 -30.18
C LEU A 130 -5.48 -2.47 -31.02
N ASN A 131 -6.58 -2.68 -31.77
CA ASN A 131 -7.12 -1.73 -32.73
C ASN A 131 -8.16 -0.75 -32.16
N ILE A 132 -8.58 -0.93 -30.91
CA ILE A 132 -9.72 -0.20 -30.33
C ILE A 132 -9.32 1.15 -29.68
N GLY A 133 -8.02 1.39 -29.46
CA GLY A 133 -7.54 2.66 -28.90
C GLY A 133 -8.01 2.92 -27.45
N LYS A 134 -8.02 4.19 -27.03
CA LYS A 134 -8.34 4.59 -25.64
C LYS A 134 -9.85 4.57 -25.33
N LEU A 135 -10.71 4.55 -26.35
CA LEU A 135 -12.18 4.63 -26.24
C LEU A 135 -12.87 3.27 -26.36
N GLY A 136 -12.12 2.18 -26.16
CA GLY A 136 -12.70 0.85 -26.15
C GLY A 136 -13.68 0.60 -25.02
N PRO A 137 -14.59 -0.37 -25.19
CA PRO A 137 -15.39 -0.86 -24.08
C PRO A 137 -14.47 -1.37 -22.97
N THR A 138 -14.73 -0.92 -21.73
CA THR A 138 -13.99 -1.36 -20.54
C THR A 138 -14.41 -2.76 -20.09
N TRP A 139 -15.54 -3.26 -20.59
CA TRP A 139 -16.14 -4.53 -20.23
C TRP A 139 -16.36 -5.39 -21.49
N GLU A 140 -16.05 -6.67 -21.40
CA GLU A 140 -16.25 -7.71 -22.41
C GLU A 140 -17.26 -8.76 -21.92
N GLY A 141 -17.98 -9.38 -22.85
CA GLY A 141 -18.98 -10.42 -22.55
C GLY A 141 -20.33 -10.15 -23.21
N PRO A 142 -21.39 -10.90 -22.83
CA PRO A 142 -21.56 -11.64 -21.58
C PRO A 142 -20.90 -13.03 -21.55
N TYR A 143 -20.35 -13.41 -20.40
CA TYR A 143 -19.81 -14.74 -20.13
C TYR A 143 -20.68 -15.49 -19.12
N ARG A 144 -20.78 -16.81 -19.27
CA ARG A 144 -21.45 -17.68 -18.30
C ARG A 144 -20.48 -18.20 -17.25
N VAL A 145 -20.86 -18.16 -15.98
CA VAL A 145 -20.06 -18.71 -14.88
C VAL A 145 -20.24 -20.22 -14.82
N ILE A 146 -19.17 -20.99 -15.00
CA ILE A 146 -19.22 -22.46 -14.90
C ILE A 146 -19.10 -22.89 -13.43
N ARG A 147 -18.08 -22.37 -12.73
CA ARG A 147 -17.80 -22.71 -11.33
C ARG A 147 -16.85 -21.72 -10.67
N GLY A 148 -16.97 -21.55 -9.35
CA GLY A 148 -15.97 -20.88 -8.53
C GLY A 148 -14.74 -21.77 -8.30
N SER A 149 -13.54 -21.19 -8.34
CA SER A 149 -12.27 -21.89 -8.06
C SER A 149 -11.70 -21.50 -6.70
N ARG A 150 -11.61 -20.19 -6.45
CA ARG A 150 -11.17 -19.56 -5.21
C ARG A 150 -12.10 -18.37 -4.91
N PRO A 151 -12.14 -17.83 -3.68
CA PRO A 151 -12.87 -16.61 -3.42
C PRO A 151 -12.51 -15.52 -4.45
N LYS A 152 -13.53 -14.95 -5.11
CA LYS A 152 -13.40 -13.95 -6.19
C LYS A 152 -12.73 -14.43 -7.50
N THR A 153 -12.56 -15.73 -7.70
CA THR A 153 -12.02 -16.32 -8.94
C THR A 153 -13.00 -17.31 -9.56
N TYR A 154 -13.41 -17.05 -10.80
CA TYR A 154 -14.44 -17.82 -11.50
C TYR A 154 -13.94 -18.34 -12.85
N TRP A 155 -14.43 -19.52 -13.24
CA TRP A 155 -14.29 -20.04 -14.60
C TRP A 155 -15.43 -19.53 -15.46
N LEU A 156 -15.08 -18.88 -16.57
CA LEU A 156 -16.03 -18.24 -17.47
C LEU A 156 -16.07 -18.98 -18.81
N GLU A 157 -17.25 -19.07 -19.40
CA GLU A 157 -17.49 -19.62 -20.74
C GLU A 157 -18.03 -18.53 -21.67
N ASP A 158 -17.44 -18.44 -22.86
CA ASP A 158 -17.93 -17.60 -23.94
C ASP A 158 -18.99 -18.36 -24.75
N MET A 159 -20.18 -17.77 -24.88
CA MET A 159 -21.30 -18.36 -25.62
C MET A 159 -21.24 -18.07 -27.13
N GLY A 160 -20.27 -17.27 -27.60
CA GLY A 160 -20.26 -16.68 -28.95
C GLY A 160 -19.16 -17.17 -29.90
N LYS A 161 -17.96 -17.53 -29.45
CA LYS A 161 -16.87 -18.12 -30.28
C LYS A 161 -15.62 -18.47 -29.44
N ARG A 162 -15.09 -19.68 -29.65
CA ARG A 162 -13.83 -20.24 -29.10
C ARG A 162 -13.77 -20.30 -27.56
N HIS A 163 -13.75 -21.52 -27.02
CA HIS A 163 -13.56 -21.79 -25.59
C HIS A 163 -12.24 -21.17 -25.10
N TYR A 164 -12.30 -20.09 -24.34
CA TYR A 164 -11.15 -19.56 -23.61
C TYR A 164 -11.29 -19.90 -22.13
N HIS A 165 -10.40 -20.78 -21.66
CA HIS A 165 -10.22 -21.06 -20.25
C HIS A 165 -9.37 -19.93 -19.64
N THR A 166 -9.99 -18.90 -19.08
CA THR A 166 -9.23 -17.83 -18.40
C THR A 166 -9.71 -17.59 -16.98
N LEU A 167 -8.75 -17.40 -16.07
CA LEU A 167 -9.03 -16.90 -14.72
C LEU A 167 -9.44 -15.43 -14.83
N GLY A 168 -10.70 -15.15 -14.61
CA GLY A 168 -11.17 -13.79 -14.32
C GLY A 168 -11.16 -13.56 -12.82
N MET A 169 -10.37 -12.59 -12.36
CA MET A 169 -10.68 -11.93 -11.08
C MET A 169 -11.86 -11.00 -11.37
N LEU A 170 -13.01 -11.30 -10.78
CA LEU A 170 -14.11 -10.34 -10.78
C LEU A 170 -13.83 -9.38 -9.61
N HIS A 171 -13.56 -8.13 -9.95
CA HIS A 171 -13.56 -7.06 -8.97
C HIS A 171 -15.01 -6.78 -8.56
N THR A 172 -15.39 -7.36 -7.42
CA THR A 172 -16.62 -7.02 -6.66
C THR A 172 -16.42 -5.75 -5.88
#